data_AF-A0A7Y9PDR1-F1
#
_entry.id   AF-A0A7Y9PDR1-F1
#
_cell.length_a   1.000
_cell.length_b   1.000
_cell.length_c   1.000
_cell.angle_alpha   90.00
_cell.angle_beta   90.00
_cell.angle_gamma   90.00
#
_symmetry.space_group_name_H-M   'P 1'
#
loop_
_entity.id
_entity.type
_entity.pdbx_description
1 polymer ?
#
loop_
_entity_poly.entity_id
_entity_poly.type
_entity_poly.pdbx_seq_one_letter_code
_entity_poly.pdbx_strand_id
1 'polypeptide(L)'
;MDTSQNTTISMDVRLARSAGRTGRDRMANARVTAKEQRELHDAAHAQGKSLSEWAREILLREARRSQDDAVFTELVATRMLLVNLIKPLILGEKVSPTWITEAMTMVRKEKHKAAQDVMQQYTQNAGKE
;
A
#
# COMPACT_ATOMS: atom_id res chain seq x y z
N MET A 1 48.87 -33.02 14.71
CA MET A 1 49.52 -32.12 13.73
C MET A 1 48.35 -31.57 12.92
N ASP A 2 47.74 -30.51 13.44
CA ASP A 2 46.38 -30.12 13.07
C ASP A 2 46.38 -28.99 12.04
N THR A 3 45.42 -29.12 11.12
CA THR A 3 45.29 -28.48 9.82
C THR A 3 44.57 -27.14 9.95
N SER A 4 45.26 -26.03 9.77
CA SER A 4 44.63 -24.71 9.60
C SER A 4 44.59 -24.32 8.13
N GLN A 5 43.53 -24.70 7.42
CA GLN A 5 43.18 -24.11 6.13
C GLN A 5 42.39 -22.82 6.37
N ASN A 6 43.06 -21.67 6.19
CA ASN A 6 42.41 -20.37 6.22
C ASN A 6 41.74 -20.12 4.85
N THR A 7 40.42 -20.29 4.76
CA THR A 7 39.65 -20.05 3.53
C THR A 7 39.51 -18.54 3.27
N THR A 8 40.44 -17.97 2.51
CA THR A 8 40.31 -16.62 1.98
C THR A 8 39.24 -16.63 0.87
N ILE A 9 38.00 -16.26 1.21
CA ILE A 9 36.91 -16.14 0.22
C ILE A 9 37.28 -15.03 -0.78
N SER A 10 37.44 -15.40 -2.05
CA SER A 10 37.86 -14.50 -3.14
C SER A 10 36.89 -13.31 -3.31
N MET A 11 37.48 -12.13 -3.59
CA MET A 11 36.78 -10.86 -3.82
C MET A 11 35.81 -10.95 -5.01
N ASP A 12 36.14 -11.76 -6.01
CA ASP A 12 35.35 -11.96 -7.23
C ASP A 12 34.00 -12.61 -6.93
N VAL A 13 33.96 -13.52 -5.96
CA VAL A 13 32.72 -14.17 -5.49
C VAL A 13 31.79 -13.16 -4.81
N ARG A 14 32.36 -12.15 -4.13
CA ARG A 14 31.59 -11.08 -3.49
C ARG A 14 30.99 -10.12 -4.53
N LEU A 15 31.77 -9.77 -5.56
CA LEU A 15 31.34 -8.89 -6.66
C LEU A 15 30.23 -9.52 -7.52
N ALA A 16 30.32 -10.83 -7.79
CA ALA A 16 29.31 -11.55 -8.57
C ALA A 16 27.91 -11.54 -7.91
N ARG A 17 27.82 -11.57 -6.57
CA ARG A 17 26.54 -11.47 -5.84
C ARG A 17 25.92 -10.07 -5.91
N SER A 18 26.72 -9.03 -6.18
CA SER A 18 26.26 -7.64 -6.29
C SER A 18 25.85 -7.22 -7.70
N ALA A 19 26.27 -7.96 -8.74
CA ALA A 19 26.09 -7.55 -10.14
C ALA A 19 24.63 -7.59 -10.64
N GLY A 20 23.73 -8.29 -9.95
CA GLY A 20 22.33 -8.45 -10.37
C GLY A 20 21.32 -7.50 -9.69
N ARG A 21 21.74 -6.69 -8.72
CA ARG A 21 20.86 -5.75 -8.01
C ARG A 21 21.29 -4.34 -8.38
N THR A 22 20.43 -3.57 -9.04
CA THR A 22 20.64 -2.11 -9.12
C THR A 22 20.88 -1.60 -7.69
N GLY A 23 22.10 -1.09 -7.48
CA GLY A 23 22.52 -0.61 -6.17
C GLY A 23 21.58 0.50 -5.71
N ARG A 24 21.16 0.44 -4.45
CA ARG A 24 20.40 1.53 -3.84
C ARG A 24 21.38 2.69 -3.64
N ASP A 25 21.26 3.73 -4.46
CA ASP A 25 22.21 4.84 -4.57
C ASP A 25 21.67 6.18 -4.04
N ARG A 26 20.38 6.24 -3.70
CA ARG A 26 19.72 7.43 -3.15
C ARG A 26 19.33 7.24 -1.69
N MET A 27 19.44 8.31 -0.91
CA MET A 27 19.04 8.36 0.49
C MET A 27 17.67 9.04 0.65
N ALA A 28 16.75 8.39 1.34
CA ALA A 28 15.54 8.98 1.88
C ALA A 28 15.67 8.97 3.40
N ASN A 29 15.77 10.14 4.03
CA ASN A 29 16.04 10.27 5.46
C ASN A 29 15.15 11.34 6.14
N ALA A 30 14.99 11.19 7.45
CA ALA A 30 14.40 12.18 8.33
C ALA A 30 15.26 12.24 9.59
N ARG A 31 15.47 13.45 10.14
CA ARG A 31 16.12 13.60 11.45
C ARG A 31 15.11 13.27 12.54
N VAL A 32 15.54 12.50 13.51
CA VAL A 32 14.73 12.07 14.65
C VAL A 32 15.45 12.40 15.94
N THR A 33 14.69 12.62 17.00
CA THR A 33 15.20 12.75 18.36
C THR A 33 15.74 11.40 18.86
N ALA A 34 16.55 11.42 19.93
CA ALA A 34 17.04 10.19 20.55
C ALA A 34 15.91 9.27 21.07
N LYS A 35 14.77 9.85 21.45
CA LYS A 35 13.59 9.10 21.88
C LYS A 35 12.95 8.36 20.69
N GLU A 36 12.65 9.09 19.62
CA GLU A 36 12.11 8.50 18.39
C GLU A 36 13.06 7.46 17.80
N GLN A 37 14.37 7.70 17.83
CA GLN A 37 15.35 6.71 17.35
C GLN A 37 15.27 5.38 18.11
N ARG A 38 15.06 5.41 19.43
CA ARG A 38 14.85 4.18 20.22
C ARG A 38 13.54 3.49 19.84
N GLU A 39 12.46 4.25 19.73
CA GLU A 39 11.15 3.72 19.32
C GLU A 39 11.22 3.01 17.96
N LEU A 40 11.91 3.60 16.97
CA LEU A 40 12.10 2.98 15.66
C LEU A 40 12.97 1.71 15.74
N HIS A 41 13.98 1.70 16.62
CA HIS A 41 14.85 0.54 16.81
C HIS A 41 14.11 -0.62 17.47
N ASP A 42 13.28 -0.34 18.47
CA ASP A 42 12.43 -1.32 19.15
C ASP A 42 11.40 -1.89 18.17
N ALA A 43 10.79 -1.04 17.33
CA ALA A 43 9.85 -1.47 16.30
C ALA A 43 10.50 -2.38 15.23
N ALA A 44 11.74 -2.07 14.83
CA ALA A 44 12.51 -2.90 13.91
C ALA A 44 12.90 -4.25 14.56
N HIS A 45 13.36 -4.20 15.81
CA HIS A 45 13.76 -5.38 16.58
C HIS A 45 12.58 -6.33 16.83
N ALA A 46 11.41 -5.80 17.15
CA ALA A 46 10.18 -6.58 17.31
C ALA A 46 9.80 -7.38 16.06
N GLN A 47 10.29 -6.97 14.88
CA GLN A 47 10.08 -7.66 13.60
C GLN A 47 11.31 -8.46 13.14
N GLY A 48 12.36 -8.55 13.94
CA GLY A 48 13.62 -9.23 13.59
C GLY A 48 14.38 -8.57 12.45
N LYS A 49 14.19 -7.26 12.23
CA LYS A 49 14.78 -6.52 11.10
C LYS A 49 15.83 -5.52 11.56
N SER A 50 16.79 -5.24 10.69
CA SER A 50 17.65 -4.07 10.87
C SER A 50 16.83 -2.78 10.71
N LEU A 51 17.21 -1.71 11.41
CA LEU A 51 16.52 -0.42 11.32
C LEU A 51 16.42 0.09 9.88
N SER A 52 17.50 -0.04 9.09
CA SER A 52 17.53 0.41 7.68
C SER A 52 16.61 -0.41 6.77
N GLU A 53 16.48 -1.70 7.00
CA GLU A 53 15.57 -2.57 6.25
C GLU A 53 14.12 -2.28 6.60
N TRP A 54 13.83 -2.20 7.89
CA TRP A 54 12.51 -1.85 8.40
C TRP A 54 12.07 -0.47 7.89
N ALA A 55 12.91 0.56 8.05
CA ALA A 55 12.60 1.92 7.59
C ALA A 55 12.32 1.97 6.09
N ARG A 56 13.11 1.26 5.26
CA ARG A 56 12.86 1.18 3.81
C ARG A 56 11.50 0.60 3.50
N GLU A 57 11.13 -0.51 4.15
CA GLU A 57 9.83 -1.13 3.93
C GLU A 57 8.68 -0.23 4.34
N ILE A 58 8.78 0.41 5.51
CA ILE A 58 7.74 1.33 5.99
C ILE A 58 7.59 2.51 5.04
N LEU A 59 8.69 3.17 4.66
CA LEU A 59 8.67 4.32 3.76
C LEU A 59 8.14 3.95 2.37
N LEU A 60 8.55 2.81 1.80
CA LEU A 60 8.04 2.36 0.51
C LEU A 60 6.60 1.88 0.59
N ARG A 61 6.21 1.22 1.69
CA ARG A 61 4.82 0.84 1.91
C ARG A 61 3.96 2.08 1.94
N GLU A 62 4.34 3.09 2.72
CA GLU A 62 3.58 4.33 2.86
C GLU A 62 3.57 5.15 1.56
N ALA A 63 4.70 5.27 0.86
CA ALA A 63 4.75 5.94 -0.44
C ALA A 63 3.89 5.24 -1.53
N ARG A 64 3.67 3.93 -1.39
CA ARG A 64 2.77 3.14 -2.26
C ARG A 64 1.36 3.03 -1.70
N ARG A 65 1.16 3.49 -0.46
CA ARG A 65 -0.08 3.31 0.28
C ARG A 65 -1.10 4.29 -0.28
N SER A 66 -1.86 3.84 -1.26
CA SER A 66 -3.16 4.41 -1.58
C SER A 66 -4.23 3.85 -0.62
N GLN A 67 -3.93 3.63 0.68
CA GLN A 67 -4.90 2.94 1.57
C GLN A 67 -6.08 3.81 2.00
N ASP A 68 -5.93 5.13 2.00
CA ASP A 68 -7.09 6.02 2.10
C ASP A 68 -7.99 5.87 0.87
N ASP A 69 -7.47 5.30 -0.22
CA ASP A 69 -8.22 4.99 -1.43
C ASP A 69 -8.90 3.62 -1.36
N ALA A 70 -8.30 2.57 -0.79
CA ALA A 70 -8.89 1.22 -0.87
C ALA A 70 -10.18 1.05 -0.03
N VAL A 71 -10.16 1.40 1.26
CA VAL A 71 -11.35 1.32 2.13
C VAL A 71 -12.41 2.31 1.65
N PHE A 72 -11.99 3.52 1.30
CA PHE A 72 -12.86 4.54 0.74
C PHE A 72 -13.48 4.11 -0.59
N THR A 73 -12.71 3.48 -1.48
CA THR A 73 -13.18 2.92 -2.75
C THR A 73 -14.23 1.84 -2.52
N GLU A 74 -14.03 0.92 -1.57
CA GLU A 74 -15.03 -0.09 -1.23
C GLU A 74 -16.28 0.51 -0.57
N LEU A 75 -16.14 1.58 0.21
CA LEU A 75 -17.27 2.32 0.79
C LEU A 75 -18.08 3.03 -0.31
N VAL A 76 -17.41 3.68 -1.25
CA VAL A 76 -18.05 4.28 -2.44
C VAL A 76 -18.70 3.22 -3.30
N ALA A 77 -18.05 2.07 -3.53
CA ALA A 77 -18.61 0.94 -4.26
C ALA A 77 -19.89 0.40 -3.59
N THR A 78 -19.88 0.29 -2.26
CA THR A 78 -21.05 -0.13 -1.47
C THR A 78 -22.19 0.87 -1.62
N ARG A 79 -21.91 2.17 -1.51
CA ARG A 79 -22.90 3.23 -1.76
C ARG A 79 -23.48 3.14 -3.18
N MET A 80 -22.64 2.94 -4.20
CA MET A 80 -23.08 2.79 -5.58
C MET A 80 -24.03 1.59 -5.73
N LEU A 81 -23.67 0.44 -5.17
CA LEU A 81 -24.51 -0.75 -5.24
C LEU A 81 -25.86 -0.53 -4.55
N LEU A 82 -25.85 0.08 -3.35
CA LEU A 82 -27.07 0.42 -2.60
C LEU A 82 -27.98 1.36 -3.40
N VAL A 83 -27.45 2.45 -3.95
CA VAL A 83 -28.26 3.40 -4.73
C VAL A 83 -28.88 2.74 -5.96
N ASN A 84 -28.12 1.87 -6.65
CA ASN A 84 -28.63 1.14 -7.81
C ASN A 84 -29.70 0.11 -7.43
N LEU A 85 -29.63 -0.50 -6.24
CA LEU A 85 -30.61 -1.49 -5.76
C LEU A 85 -31.86 -0.84 -5.15
N ILE A 86 -31.71 0.24 -4.39
CA ILE A 86 -32.82 0.87 -3.66
C ILE A 86 -33.89 1.39 -4.62
N LYS A 87 -33.48 2.01 -5.74
CA LYS A 87 -34.42 2.57 -6.73
C LYS A 87 -35.40 1.53 -7.29
N PRO A 88 -34.97 0.41 -7.89
CA PRO A 88 -35.90 -0.60 -8.41
C PRO A 88 -36.72 -1.25 -7.29
N LEU A 89 -36.15 -1.46 -6.09
CA LEU A 89 -36.87 -2.04 -4.95
C LEU A 89 -38.03 -1.15 -4.49
N ILE A 90 -37.84 0.17 -4.38
CA ILE A 90 -38.89 1.10 -3.99
C ILE A 90 -40.00 1.18 -5.05
N LEU A 91 -39.64 1.06 -6.33
CA LEU A 91 -40.58 1.09 -7.45
C LEU A 91 -41.33 -0.24 -7.65
N GLY A 92 -41.02 -1.27 -6.84
CA GLY A 92 -41.62 -2.60 -6.97
C GLY A 92 -41.17 -3.37 -8.22
N GLU A 93 -40.06 -2.95 -8.83
CA GLU A 93 -39.48 -3.62 -9.99
C GLU A 93 -38.88 -4.98 -9.58
N LYS A 94 -39.04 -5.98 -10.43
CA LYS A 94 -38.42 -7.30 -10.19
C LYS A 94 -36.91 -7.20 -10.41
N VAL A 95 -36.15 -7.34 -9.33
CA VAL A 95 -34.68 -7.45 -9.40
C VAL A 95 -34.32 -8.87 -9.82
N SER A 96 -33.90 -9.06 -11.08
CA SER A 96 -33.49 -10.38 -11.59
C SER A 96 -32.04 -10.71 -11.17
N PRO A 97 -31.66 -12.00 -11.13
CA PRO A 97 -30.27 -12.41 -10.90
C PRO A 97 -29.29 -11.85 -11.94
N THR A 98 -29.75 -11.73 -13.20
CA THR A 98 -28.95 -11.14 -14.29
C THR A 98 -28.64 -9.68 -14.02
N TRP A 99 -29.65 -8.90 -13.61
CA TRP A 99 -29.49 -7.50 -13.25
C TRP A 99 -28.50 -7.32 -12.10
N ILE A 100 -28.57 -8.16 -11.07
CA ILE A 100 -27.63 -8.11 -9.92
C ILE A 100 -26.19 -8.32 -10.40
N THR A 101 -26.00 -9.27 -11.30
CA THR A 101 -24.67 -9.58 -11.86
C THR A 101 -24.12 -8.42 -12.69
N GLU A 102 -24.97 -7.78 -13.49
CA GLU A 102 -24.61 -6.59 -14.28
C GLU A 102 -24.26 -5.40 -13.37
N ALA A 103 -25.06 -5.14 -12.34
CA ALA A 103 -24.80 -4.09 -11.35
C ALA A 103 -23.45 -4.31 -10.63
N MET A 104 -23.17 -5.54 -10.20
CA MET A 104 -21.89 -5.90 -9.57
C MET A 104 -20.71 -5.74 -10.53
N THR A 105 -20.88 -6.08 -11.80
CA THR A 105 -19.84 -5.93 -12.83
C THR A 105 -19.55 -4.45 -13.10
N MET A 106 -20.59 -3.63 -13.21
CA MET A 106 -20.46 -2.19 -13.36
C MET A 106 -19.74 -1.56 -12.16
N VAL A 107 -20.14 -1.90 -10.93
CA VAL A 107 -19.48 -1.39 -9.73
C VAL A 107 -18.00 -1.77 -9.68
N ARG A 108 -17.64 -3.01 -10.04
CA ARG A 108 -16.22 -3.44 -10.10
C ARG A 108 -15.41 -2.60 -11.09
N LYS A 109 -16.00 -2.25 -12.22
CA LYS A 109 -15.36 -1.46 -13.28
C LYS A 109 -15.19 0.01 -12.87
N GLU A 110 -16.21 0.61 -12.28
CA GLU A 110 -16.29 2.07 -12.10
C GLU A 110 -15.87 2.55 -10.70
N LYS A 111 -15.78 1.66 -9.68
CA LYS A 111 -15.56 2.07 -8.27
C LYS A 111 -14.36 2.97 -8.03
N HIS A 112 -13.24 2.74 -8.72
CA HIS A 112 -12.03 3.54 -8.53
C HIS A 112 -12.19 4.97 -9.04
N LYS A 113 -12.82 5.13 -10.21
CA LYS A 113 -13.12 6.45 -10.77
C LYS A 113 -14.12 7.20 -9.88
N ALA A 114 -15.18 6.52 -9.45
CA ALA A 114 -16.17 7.11 -8.56
C ALA A 114 -15.54 7.54 -7.22
N ALA A 115 -14.61 6.76 -6.66
CA ALA A 115 -13.88 7.13 -5.46
C ALA A 115 -13.03 8.39 -5.68
N GLN A 116 -12.28 8.46 -6.77
CA GLN A 116 -11.48 9.64 -7.11
C GLN A 116 -12.34 10.90 -7.25
N ASP A 117 -13.50 10.80 -7.91
CA ASP A 117 -14.42 11.93 -8.09
C ASP A 117 -14.97 12.44 -6.75
N VAL A 118 -15.36 11.53 -5.84
CA VAL A 118 -15.85 11.90 -4.50
C VAL A 118 -14.73 12.52 -3.66
N MET A 119 -13.51 11.99 -3.72
CA MET A 119 -12.36 12.55 -3.01
C MET A 119 -12.07 13.99 -3.46
N GLN A 120 -12.13 14.26 -4.77
CA GLN A 120 -11.94 15.61 -5.31
C GLN A 120 -12.99 16.60 -4.79
N GLN A 121 -14.24 16.18 -4.65
CA GLN A 121 -15.31 17.03 -4.10
C GLN A 121 -15.04 17.43 -2.65
N TYR A 122 -14.56 16.52 -1.81
CA TYR A 122 -14.20 16.83 -0.43
C TYR A 122 -13.02 17.81 -0.34
N THR A 123 -11.96 17.59 -1.14
CA THR A 123 -10.79 18.48 -1.16
C THR A 123 -11.13 19.88 -1.68
N GLN A 124 -12.02 19.99 -2.68
CA GLN A 124 -12.47 21.29 -3.20
C GLN A 124 -13.34 22.07 -2.21
N ASN A 125 -14.10 21.37 -1.35
CA ASN A 125 -14.95 21.99 -0.34
C ASN A 125 -14.13 22.43 0.89
N ALA A 126 -13.11 21.67 1.28
CA ALA A 126 -12.22 22.01 2.39
C ALA A 126 -11.32 23.24 2.12
N GLY A 127 -11.06 23.57 0.85
CA GLY A 127 -10.28 24.76 0.46
C GLY A 127 -11.09 26.05 0.35
N LYS A 128 -12.39 26.02 0.67
CA LYS A 128 -13.30 27.18 0.63
C LYS A 128 -13.72 27.68 2.02
N GLU A 129 -13.19 27.07 3.08
CA GLU A 129 -13.29 27.53 4.47
C GLU A 129 -11.96 28.18 4.90
#